data_AF-A0AA89C4U9-F1
#
_entry.id   AF-A0AA89C4U9-F1
#
_cell.length_a   1.000
_cell.length_b   1.000
_cell.length_c   1.000
_cell.angle_alpha   90.00
_cell.angle_beta   90.00
_cell.angle_gamma   90.00
#
_symmetry.space_group_name_H-M   'P 1'
#
loop_
_entity.id
_entity.type
_entity.pdbx_description
1 polymer ?
#
loop_
_entity_poly.entity_id
_entity_poly.type
_entity_poly.pdbx_seq_one_letter_code
_entity_poly.pdbx_strand_id
1 'polypeptide(L)'
;MADSDAATKSATADDKPETTKDVSKVSESSTDSQPLQEAQVSSSDDSDLFKIIAAIDFGTTFSGYAYALTSNKDNIYTNRNWGQTQGFLLQKTPSCLLLRPDTEFDSFGFEAVTQFNDLTEEDAENYYYFDRFKMNLYDNKILSTDIMLKDATGKELLAVDIFGNALWFMKTHLIRHLTGTMGYKPEMQTIRWVITVPRHLG
;
A
#
# COMPACT_ATOMS: atom_id res chain seq x y z
N MET A 1 -39.31 5.62 -39.81
CA MET A 1 -40.20 6.76 -39.48
C MET A 1 -39.91 7.07 -38.02
N ALA A 2 -38.93 7.91 -37.68
CA ALA A 2 -38.93 9.38 -37.77
C ALA A 2 -40.14 9.95 -36.99
N ASP A 3 -40.04 10.86 -36.01
CA ASP A 3 -38.96 11.80 -35.64
C ASP A 3 -39.31 12.46 -34.28
N SER A 4 -38.37 13.27 -33.77
CA SER A 4 -38.54 14.43 -32.87
C SER A 4 -38.72 14.21 -31.36
N ASP A 5 -38.27 15.08 -30.45
CA ASP A 5 -37.08 15.96 -30.34
C ASP A 5 -37.15 16.60 -28.93
N ALA A 6 -36.11 17.37 -28.59
CA ALA A 6 -36.12 18.52 -27.68
C ALA A 6 -35.66 18.36 -26.22
N ALA A 7 -34.51 18.99 -25.98
CA ALA A 7 -33.93 19.43 -24.72
C ALA A 7 -34.75 20.54 -24.02
N THR A 8 -34.53 20.75 -22.72
CA THR A 8 -34.59 22.08 -22.09
C THR A 8 -33.71 22.12 -20.82
N LYS A 9 -32.80 23.11 -20.78
CA LYS A 9 -32.08 23.60 -19.59
C LYS A 9 -32.97 24.59 -18.82
N SER A 10 -32.83 24.69 -17.50
CA SER A 10 -33.05 25.95 -16.78
C SER A 10 -32.27 25.99 -15.48
N ALA A 11 -31.60 27.12 -15.26
CA ALA A 11 -30.83 27.51 -14.08
C ALA A 11 -31.67 28.46 -13.19
N THR A 12 -31.00 29.03 -12.18
CA THR A 12 -31.38 30.08 -11.20
C THR A 12 -32.03 29.54 -9.90
N ALA A 13 -31.75 30.06 -8.70
CA ALA A 13 -31.16 31.34 -8.32
C ALA A 13 -30.42 31.25 -6.97
N ASP A 14 -29.44 32.14 -6.82
CA ASP A 14 -28.79 32.57 -5.58
C ASP A 14 -29.80 33.17 -4.58
N ASP A 15 -29.55 32.95 -3.29
CA ASP A 15 -30.05 33.82 -2.22
C ASP A 15 -28.93 34.06 -1.18
N LYS A 16 -28.57 35.34 -1.03
CA LYS A 16 -27.73 35.87 0.03
C LYS A 16 -28.23 37.28 0.35
N PRO A 17 -28.56 37.55 1.62
CA PRO A 17 -28.37 38.85 2.25
C PRO A 17 -27.27 38.72 3.31
N GLU A 18 -26.67 39.74 3.90
CA GLU A 18 -26.47 41.16 3.63
C GLU A 18 -25.44 41.59 4.71
N THR A 19 -24.62 42.56 4.36
CA THR A 19 -23.58 43.19 5.19
C THR A 19 -24.14 44.02 6.36
N THR A 20 -23.44 44.05 7.49
CA THR A 20 -23.32 45.29 8.30
C THR A 20 -21.91 45.45 8.87
N LYS A 21 -21.40 46.68 8.75
CA LYS A 21 -20.16 47.24 9.30
C LYS A 21 -20.51 48.12 10.50
N ASP A 22 -19.67 48.13 11.54
CA ASP A 22 -19.29 49.32 12.33
C ASP A 22 -18.13 48.92 13.28
N VAL A 23 -16.88 49.36 13.12
CA VAL A 23 -16.24 50.68 13.39
C VAL A 23 -15.84 50.90 14.87
N SER A 24 -14.54 50.70 15.11
CA SER A 24 -13.58 51.41 15.98
C SER A 24 -13.84 51.63 17.48
N LYS A 25 -12.83 51.30 18.32
CA LYS A 25 -12.12 52.31 19.15
C LYS A 25 -10.77 51.80 19.70
N VAL A 26 -9.78 52.68 19.69
CA VAL A 26 -8.39 52.57 20.18
C VAL A 26 -8.29 53.12 21.61
N SER A 27 -7.46 52.48 22.46
CA SER A 27 -6.66 53.02 23.61
C SER A 27 -6.37 51.84 24.55
N GLU A 28 -5.23 51.63 25.21
CA GLU A 28 -4.01 52.38 25.48
C GLU A 28 -2.98 51.38 26.05
N SER A 29 -1.71 51.75 26.02
CA SER A 29 -0.56 50.95 26.47
C SER A 29 -0.48 50.76 27.98
N SER A 30 -0.07 49.57 28.42
CA SER A 30 0.77 49.46 29.63
C SER A 30 1.61 48.18 29.59
N THR A 31 2.90 48.42 29.67
CA THR A 31 4.03 47.53 29.92
C THR A 31 3.74 46.49 31.01
N ASP A 32 3.99 45.22 30.72
CA ASP A 32 4.62 44.34 31.71
C ASP A 32 5.48 43.28 31.01
N SER A 33 6.68 43.10 31.55
CA SER A 33 7.72 42.24 31.00
C SER A 33 7.46 40.81 31.49
N GLN A 34 6.99 39.93 30.61
CA GLN A 34 6.91 38.50 30.88
C GLN A 34 8.12 37.77 30.26
N PRO A 35 8.63 36.72 30.91
CA PRO A 35 9.88 36.07 30.52
C PRO A 35 9.76 35.44 29.13
N LEU A 36 10.88 35.45 28.38
CA LEU A 36 11.04 34.69 27.15
C LEU A 36 10.62 33.24 27.38
N GLN A 37 9.41 32.88 26.94
CA GLN A 37 9.03 31.50 26.75
C GLN A 37 9.98 30.94 25.68
N GLU A 38 10.79 29.96 26.10
CA GLU A 38 11.45 29.06 25.17
C GLU A 38 10.42 28.62 24.14
N ALA A 39 10.71 28.93 22.88
CA ALA A 39 9.89 28.50 21.77
C ALA A 39 9.66 26.99 21.91
N GLN A 40 8.45 26.63 22.31
CA GLN A 40 7.89 25.32 22.06
C GLN A 40 7.98 25.16 20.55
N VAL A 41 8.99 24.41 20.10
CA VAL A 41 9.00 23.84 18.77
C VAL A 41 7.77 22.95 18.78
N SER A 42 6.66 23.49 18.28
CA SER A 42 5.46 22.72 18.00
C SER A 42 5.93 21.59 17.11
N SER A 43 5.97 20.38 17.66
CA SER A 43 5.98 19.17 16.87
C SER A 43 4.71 19.24 16.05
N SER A 44 4.79 19.81 14.86
CA SER A 44 3.71 19.78 13.88
C SER A 44 3.36 18.32 13.72
N ASP A 45 2.21 17.94 14.25
CA ASP A 45 1.75 16.57 14.28
C ASP A 45 1.80 16.02 12.86
N ASP A 46 2.77 15.15 12.62
CA ASP A 46 2.95 14.39 11.39
C ASP A 46 1.68 13.56 11.06
N SER A 47 0.70 13.52 11.97
CA SER A 47 -0.59 12.86 11.81
C SER A 47 -1.52 13.53 10.78
N ASP A 48 -1.37 14.82 10.50
CA ASP A 48 -2.24 15.50 9.52
C ASP A 48 -1.84 15.21 8.06
N LEU A 49 -0.63 14.68 7.84
CA LEU A 49 -0.14 14.31 6.51
C LEU A 49 -0.65 12.94 6.05
N PHE A 50 -0.81 11.99 6.98
CA PHE A 50 -1.19 10.62 6.64
C PHE A 50 -2.68 10.38 6.88
N LYS A 51 -3.36 9.89 5.85
CA LYS A 51 -4.78 9.51 5.89
C LYS A 51 -4.96 8.02 6.15
N ILE A 52 -3.97 7.22 5.77
CA ILE A 52 -4.01 5.76 5.85
C ILE A 52 -2.69 5.27 6.44
N ILE A 53 -2.78 4.35 7.39
CA ILE A 53 -1.63 3.57 7.87
C ILE A 53 -1.79 2.16 7.32
N ALA A 54 -0.80 1.69 6.57
CA ALA A 54 -0.79 0.39 5.92
C ALA A 54 0.39 -0.45 6.43
N ALA A 55 0.09 -1.62 6.99
CA ALA A 55 1.08 -2.59 7.41
C ALA A 55 1.12 -3.76 6.43
N ILE A 56 2.29 -4.04 5.84
CA ILE A 56 2.55 -5.24 5.06
C ILE A 56 3.23 -6.25 5.97
N ASP A 57 2.56 -7.37 6.19
CA ASP A 57 3.13 -8.54 6.83
C ASP A 57 3.76 -9.44 5.77
N PHE A 58 5.08 -9.34 5.61
CA PHE A 58 5.81 -10.16 4.66
C PHE A 58 6.36 -11.41 5.35
N GLY A 59 5.51 -12.43 5.50
CA GLY A 59 5.85 -13.65 6.22
C GLY A 59 6.65 -14.65 5.38
N THR A 60 7.17 -15.68 6.04
CA THR A 60 7.93 -16.76 5.38
C THR A 60 7.04 -17.63 4.50
N THR A 61 5.91 -18.08 5.03
CA THR A 61 4.95 -18.92 4.31
C THR A 61 3.85 -18.11 3.64
N PHE A 62 3.32 -17.12 4.35
CA PHE A 62 2.19 -16.33 3.90
C PHE A 62 2.44 -14.85 4.12
N SER A 63 1.99 -14.05 3.16
CA SER A 63 2.04 -12.60 3.19
C SER A 63 0.63 -12.00 3.17
N GLY A 64 0.48 -10.83 3.75
CA GLY A 64 -0.78 -10.11 3.81
C GLY A 64 -0.57 -8.64 4.15
N TYR A 65 -1.66 -7.89 4.21
CA TYR A 65 -1.63 -6.53 4.72
C TYR A 65 -2.83 -6.23 5.60
N ALA A 66 -2.65 -5.26 6.48
CA ALA A 66 -3.70 -4.61 7.24
C ALA A 66 -3.60 -3.10 7.04
N TYR A 67 -4.71 -2.39 7.18
CA TYR A 67 -4.70 -0.94 7.15
C TYR A 67 -5.74 -0.34 8.11
N ALA A 68 -5.51 0.90 8.50
CA ALA A 68 -6.43 1.71 9.29
C ALA A 68 -6.51 3.12 8.71
N LEU A 69 -7.66 3.76 8.86
CA LEU A 69 -7.82 5.18 8.57
C LEU A 69 -7.33 5.99 9.76
N THR A 70 -6.59 7.08 9.54
CA THR A 70 -6.15 7.92 10.66
C THR A 70 -7.30 8.64 11.35
N SER A 71 -8.42 8.82 10.65
CA SER A 71 -9.70 9.29 11.21
C SER A 71 -10.40 8.26 12.11
N ASN A 72 -10.02 6.98 12.04
CA ASN A 72 -10.61 5.90 12.84
C ASN A 72 -9.60 4.76 13.04
N LYS A 73 -8.63 5.00 13.94
CA LYS A 73 -7.49 4.10 14.16
C LYS A 73 -7.87 2.79 14.89
N ASP A 74 -9.03 2.75 15.55
CA ASP A 74 -9.50 1.56 16.27
C ASP A 74 -10.04 0.48 15.31
N ASN A 75 -10.36 0.86 14.07
CA ASN A 75 -10.83 -0.07 13.05
C ASN A 75 -9.69 -0.52 12.14
N ILE A 76 -9.31 -1.79 12.29
CA ILE A 76 -8.30 -2.45 11.46
C ILE A 76 -8.98 -3.26 10.37
N TYR A 77 -8.61 -2.99 9.12
CA TYR A 77 -9.11 -3.65 7.94
C TYR A 77 -8.04 -4.58 7.34
N THR A 78 -8.48 -5.71 6.81
CA THR A 78 -7.64 -6.67 6.09
C THR A 78 -8.31 -7.07 4.77
N ASN A 79 -7.52 -7.51 3.80
CA ASN A 79 -8.09 -8.17 2.64
C ASN A 79 -8.48 -9.61 3.00
N ARG A 80 -9.76 -9.95 2.81
CA ARG A 80 -10.33 -11.28 3.08
C ARG A 80 -10.58 -12.11 1.82
N ASN A 81 -10.21 -11.56 0.66
CA ASN A 81 -10.51 -12.12 -0.65
C ASN A 81 -9.23 -12.57 -1.37
N TRP A 82 -8.18 -12.92 -0.63
CA TRP A 82 -7.01 -13.52 -1.25
C TRP A 82 -7.38 -14.87 -1.87
N GLY A 83 -7.04 -15.04 -3.15
CA GLY A 83 -7.36 -16.25 -3.91
C GLY A 83 -8.79 -16.31 -4.44
N GLN A 84 -9.54 -15.20 -4.44
CA GLN A 84 -10.94 -15.16 -4.89
C GLN A 84 -11.10 -15.67 -6.33
N THR A 85 -10.15 -15.36 -7.21
CA THR A 85 -10.12 -15.85 -8.59
C THR A 85 -9.93 -17.37 -8.68
N GLN A 86 -9.36 -17.99 -7.65
CA GLN A 86 -9.16 -19.43 -7.49
C GLN A 86 -10.23 -20.08 -6.59
N GLY A 87 -11.26 -19.33 -6.17
CA GLY A 87 -12.34 -19.81 -5.30
C GLY A 87 -12.04 -19.79 -3.80
N PHE A 88 -10.92 -19.19 -3.37
CA PHE A 88 -10.56 -19.06 -1.96
C PHE A 88 -10.95 -17.69 -1.39
N LEU A 89 -11.32 -17.65 -0.10
CA LEU A 89 -11.57 -16.42 0.66
C LEU A 89 -10.66 -16.39 1.89
N LEU A 90 -9.38 -16.13 1.64
CA LEU A 90 -8.34 -16.17 2.68
C LEU A 90 -7.88 -14.78 3.09
N GLN A 91 -7.31 -14.70 4.29
CA GLN A 91 -6.78 -13.46 4.90
C GLN A 91 -5.34 -13.16 4.46
N LYS A 92 -4.66 -14.14 3.86
CA LYS A 92 -3.27 -14.06 3.40
C LYS A 92 -3.10 -14.83 2.10
N THR A 93 -2.00 -14.57 1.41
CA THR A 93 -1.59 -15.26 0.19
C THR A 93 -0.21 -15.91 0.38
N PRO A 94 0.12 -17.02 -0.29
CA PRO A 94 1.45 -17.61 -0.22
C PRO A 94 2.57 -16.60 -0.54
N SER A 95 3.72 -16.73 0.11
CA SER A 95 4.90 -15.92 -0.18
C SER A 95 5.69 -16.53 -1.35
N CYS A 96 5.07 -16.57 -2.52
CA CYS A 96 5.62 -17.18 -3.74
C CYS A 96 5.63 -16.16 -4.87
N LEU A 97 6.70 -16.14 -5.68
CA LEU A 97 6.86 -15.24 -6.81
C LEU A 97 7.17 -16.05 -8.07
N LEU A 98 6.47 -15.75 -9.16
CA LEU A 98 6.77 -16.26 -10.48
C LEU A 98 7.28 -15.09 -11.34
N LEU A 99 8.40 -15.30 -12.02
CA LEU A 99 8.95 -14.37 -13.00
C LEU A 99 9.07 -15.07 -14.35
N ARG A 100 8.88 -14.28 -15.41
CA ARG A 100 9.08 -14.71 -16.79
C ARG A 100 10.55 -14.97 -17.11
N PRO A 101 10.87 -15.61 -18.25
CA PRO A 101 12.26 -15.88 -18.64
C PRO A 101 13.15 -14.64 -18.76
N ASP A 102 12.55 -13.48 -19.05
CA ASP A 102 13.20 -12.16 -19.08
C ASP A 102 13.34 -11.51 -17.69
N THR A 103 13.03 -12.24 -16.62
CA THR A 103 13.03 -11.81 -15.20
C THR A 103 11.96 -10.77 -14.84
N GLU A 104 11.06 -10.45 -15.77
CA GLU A 104 9.93 -9.56 -15.49
C GLU A 104 8.88 -10.24 -14.60
N PHE A 105 8.20 -9.43 -13.79
CA PHE A 105 7.11 -9.90 -12.94
C PHE A 105 6.04 -10.63 -13.77
N ASP A 106 5.68 -11.83 -13.34
CA ASP A 106 4.51 -12.54 -13.86
C ASP A 106 3.37 -12.48 -12.84
N SER A 107 3.56 -13.12 -11.68
CA SER A 107 2.52 -13.28 -10.68
C SER A 107 3.08 -13.51 -9.28
N PHE A 108 2.22 -13.33 -8.27
CA PHE A 108 2.55 -13.52 -6.86
C PHE A 108 1.45 -14.30 -6.13
N GLY A 109 1.83 -15.05 -5.10
CA GLY A 109 0.92 -15.75 -4.21
C GLY A 109 0.12 -16.86 -4.90
N PHE A 110 -1.19 -16.91 -4.67
CA PHE A 110 -2.03 -17.98 -5.24
C PHE A 110 -1.96 -18.03 -6.76
N GLU A 111 -1.85 -16.88 -7.41
CA GLU A 111 -1.75 -16.82 -8.86
C GLU A 111 -0.41 -17.40 -9.35
N ALA A 112 0.70 -17.11 -8.68
CA ALA A 112 2.00 -17.73 -8.99
C ALA A 112 1.96 -19.25 -8.85
N VAL A 113 1.29 -19.76 -7.81
CA VAL A 113 1.13 -21.21 -7.60
C VAL A 113 0.31 -21.83 -8.72
N THR A 114 -0.82 -21.22 -9.09
CA THR A 114 -1.66 -21.72 -10.20
C THR A 114 -0.91 -21.68 -11.52
N GLN A 115 -0.35 -20.52 -11.89
CA GLN A 115 0.34 -20.36 -13.16
C GLN A 115 1.53 -21.29 -13.30
N PHE A 116 2.35 -21.45 -12.26
CA PHE A 116 3.49 -22.37 -12.30
C PHE A 116 3.07 -23.84 -12.45
N ASN A 117 1.98 -24.26 -11.78
CA ASN A 117 1.47 -25.64 -11.91
C ASN A 117 0.81 -25.92 -13.26
N ASP A 118 0.37 -24.88 -13.97
CA ASP A 118 -0.23 -24.99 -15.31
C ASP A 118 0.84 -25.00 -16.44
N LEU A 119 2.11 -24.68 -16.12
CA LEU A 119 3.22 -24.76 -17.08
C LEU A 119 3.55 -26.21 -17.44
N THR A 120 4.01 -26.41 -18.68
CA THR A 120 4.68 -27.67 -19.06
C THR A 120 6.05 -27.76 -18.39
N GLU A 121 6.64 -28.96 -18.34
CA GLU A 121 7.99 -29.14 -17.78
C GLU A 121 9.04 -28.29 -18.52
N GLU A 122 8.95 -28.24 -19.86
CA GLU A 122 9.83 -27.41 -20.71
C GLU A 122 9.65 -25.91 -20.44
N ASP A 123 8.41 -25.43 -20.26
CA ASP A 123 8.16 -24.02 -19.95
C ASP A 123 8.61 -23.66 -18.53
N ALA A 124 8.36 -24.55 -17.56
CA ALA A 124 8.74 -24.35 -16.16
C ALA A 124 10.26 -24.18 -15.99
N GLU A 125 11.08 -24.85 -16.82
CA GLU A 125 12.53 -24.66 -16.85
C GLU A 125 12.95 -23.25 -17.28
N ASN A 126 12.12 -22.55 -18.06
CA ASN A 126 12.41 -21.20 -18.54
C ASN A 126 11.97 -20.12 -17.55
N TYR A 127 10.90 -20.34 -16.78
CA TYR A 127 10.40 -19.41 -15.76
C TYR A 127 11.19 -19.47 -14.45
N TYR A 128 11.17 -18.41 -13.64
CA TYR A 128 11.76 -18.43 -12.30
C TYR A 128 10.67 -18.51 -11.24
N TYR A 129 10.62 -19.61 -10.50
CA TYR A 129 9.63 -19.81 -9.44
C TYR A 129 10.27 -19.86 -8.06
N PHE A 130 10.00 -18.84 -7.25
CA PHE A 130 10.51 -18.69 -5.90
C PHE A 130 9.43 -19.01 -4.88
N ASP A 131 9.51 -20.19 -4.26
CA ASP A 131 8.65 -20.58 -3.14
C ASP A 131 9.28 -20.21 -1.79
N ARG A 132 8.49 -19.63 -0.88
CA ARG A 132 8.89 -19.30 0.51
C ARG A 132 10.26 -18.62 0.62
N PHE A 133 10.61 -17.78 -0.35
CA PHE A 133 11.97 -17.27 -0.55
C PHE A 133 12.53 -16.43 0.60
N LYS A 134 11.68 -15.96 1.52
CA LYS A 134 12.14 -15.32 2.77
C LYS A 134 12.87 -16.30 3.69
N MET A 135 12.60 -17.60 3.59
CA MET A 135 13.36 -18.62 4.34
C MET A 135 14.82 -18.67 3.91
N ASN A 136 15.08 -18.48 2.61
CA ASN A 136 16.42 -18.57 2.02
C ASN A 136 17.34 -17.42 2.49
N LEU A 137 16.79 -16.36 3.11
CA LEU A 137 17.59 -15.33 3.78
C LEU A 137 18.19 -15.81 5.11
N TYR A 138 17.55 -16.72 5.84
CA TYR A 138 18.06 -17.18 7.14
C TYR A 138 19.30 -18.05 7.02
N ASP A 139 19.50 -18.68 5.86
CA ASP A 139 20.69 -19.48 5.57
C ASP A 139 21.94 -18.60 5.35
N ASN A 140 21.74 -17.29 5.14
CA ASN A 140 22.81 -16.32 4.91
C ASN A 140 23.21 -15.63 6.22
N LYS A 141 24.39 -15.98 6.76
CA LYS A 141 24.93 -15.36 8.00
C LYS A 141 25.24 -13.87 7.88
N ILE A 142 25.42 -13.37 6.65
CA ILE A 142 25.69 -11.96 6.36
C ILE A 142 24.65 -11.51 5.34
N LEU A 143 23.81 -10.55 5.75
CA LEU A 143 22.89 -9.90 4.84
C LEU A 143 23.62 -8.82 4.03
N SER A 144 23.66 -8.98 2.71
CA SER A 144 24.10 -7.96 1.76
C SER A 144 23.10 -7.83 0.61
N THR A 145 23.26 -6.80 -0.21
CA THR A 145 22.47 -6.62 -1.45
C THR A 145 22.81 -7.64 -2.53
N ASP A 146 23.90 -8.38 -2.36
CA ASP A 146 24.46 -9.30 -3.36
C ASP A 146 24.03 -10.75 -3.10
N ILE A 147 23.11 -10.97 -2.15
CA ILE A 147 22.57 -12.29 -1.88
C ILE A 147 21.82 -12.78 -3.13
N MET A 148 22.21 -13.96 -3.60
CA MET A 148 21.49 -14.70 -4.64
C MET A 148 20.55 -15.72 -3.98
N LEU A 149 19.31 -15.79 -4.45
CA LEU A 149 18.35 -16.81 -4.04
C LEU A 149 18.15 -17.80 -5.17
N LYS A 150 18.08 -19.08 -4.83
CA LYS A 150 17.72 -20.15 -5.76
C LYS A 150 16.20 -20.24 -5.91
N ASP A 151 15.77 -20.41 -7.15
CA ASP A 151 14.40 -20.78 -7.49
C ASP A 151 14.21 -22.32 -7.37
N ALA A 152 12.99 -22.80 -7.65
CA ALA A 152 12.65 -24.22 -7.56
C ALA A 152 13.42 -25.13 -8.54
N THR A 153 14.00 -24.57 -9.60
CA THR A 153 14.81 -25.28 -10.61
C THR A 153 16.32 -25.18 -10.33
N GLY A 154 16.71 -24.35 -9.37
CA GLY A 154 18.10 -24.08 -8.98
C GLY A 154 18.74 -22.88 -9.68
N LYS A 155 18.00 -22.15 -10.53
CA LYS A 155 18.45 -20.87 -11.10
C LYS A 155 18.48 -19.80 -10.02
N GLU A 156 19.36 -18.80 -10.18
CA GLU A 156 19.60 -17.79 -9.16
C GLU A 156 19.31 -16.37 -9.65
N LEU A 157 18.67 -15.57 -8.80
CA LEU A 157 18.52 -14.13 -8.97
C LEU A 157 18.82 -13.39 -7.67
N LEU A 158 19.08 -12.08 -7.76
CA LEU A 158 19.33 -11.25 -6.59
C LEU A 158 18.10 -11.21 -5.68
N ALA A 159 18.34 -11.37 -4.38
CA ALA A 159 17.32 -11.25 -3.35
C ALA A 159 16.62 -9.88 -3.45
N VAL A 160 17.37 -8.79 -3.67
CA VAL A 160 16.79 -7.44 -3.74
C VAL A 160 15.72 -7.32 -4.82
N ASP A 161 15.90 -7.99 -5.96
CA ASP A 161 14.95 -7.97 -7.08
C ASP A 161 13.70 -8.80 -6.75
N ILE A 162 13.88 -9.97 -6.13
CA ILE A 162 12.79 -10.85 -5.70
C ILE A 162 11.92 -10.15 -4.65
N PHE A 163 12.54 -9.58 -3.61
CA PHE A 163 11.81 -8.82 -2.59
C PHE A 163 11.20 -7.53 -3.13
N GLY A 164 11.88 -6.85 -4.06
CA GLY A 164 11.38 -5.66 -4.75
C GLY A 164 10.08 -5.95 -5.50
N ASN A 165 10.06 -7.00 -6.30
CA ASN A 165 8.88 -7.47 -7.03
C ASN A 165 7.71 -7.82 -6.09
N ALA A 166 7.98 -8.55 -5.02
CA ALA A 166 6.97 -8.93 -4.05
C ALA A 166 6.38 -7.72 -3.30
N LEU A 167 7.21 -6.80 -2.84
CA LEU A 167 6.75 -5.57 -2.17
C LEU A 167 5.99 -4.66 -3.13
N TRP A 168 6.43 -4.56 -4.38
CA TRP A 168 5.72 -3.85 -5.43
C TRP A 168 4.32 -4.43 -5.65
N PHE A 169 4.19 -5.76 -5.75
CA PHE A 169 2.90 -6.43 -5.88
C PHE A 169 2.01 -6.14 -4.67
N MET A 170 2.51 -6.33 -3.44
CA MET A 170 1.72 -6.12 -2.21
C MET A 170 1.20 -4.69 -2.09
N LYS A 171 2.05 -3.71 -2.39
CA LYS A 171 1.68 -2.29 -2.46
C LYS A 171 0.59 -2.06 -3.51
N THR A 172 0.81 -2.51 -4.74
CA THR A 172 -0.14 -2.31 -5.86
C THR A 172 -1.49 -2.96 -5.58
N HIS A 173 -1.47 -4.17 -5.01
CA HIS A 173 -2.66 -4.90 -4.60
C HIS A 173 -3.45 -4.12 -3.54
N LEU A 174 -2.79 -3.62 -2.49
CA LEU A 174 -3.46 -2.80 -1.47
C LEU A 174 -4.08 -1.54 -2.08
N ILE A 175 -3.36 -0.82 -2.95
CA ILE A 175 -3.89 0.38 -3.59
C ILE A 175 -5.13 0.07 -4.44
N ARG A 176 -5.12 -1.05 -5.19
CA ARG A 176 -6.29 -1.50 -5.94
C ARG A 176 -7.48 -1.80 -5.01
N HIS A 177 -7.23 -2.51 -3.90
CA HIS A 177 -8.25 -2.80 -2.90
C HIS A 177 -8.84 -1.53 -2.30
N LEU A 178 -8.00 -0.59 -1.85
CA LEU A 178 -8.43 0.71 -1.30
C LEU A 178 -9.24 1.51 -2.32
N THR A 179 -8.81 1.52 -3.58
CA THR A 179 -9.54 2.20 -4.66
C THR A 179 -10.95 1.64 -4.82
N GLY A 180 -11.11 0.31 -4.78
CA GLY A 180 -12.42 -0.34 -4.84
C GLY A 180 -13.28 -0.08 -3.61
N THR A 181 -12.69 -0.08 -2.41
CA THR A 181 -13.42 0.12 -1.15
C THR A 181 -13.82 1.59 -0.92
N MET A 182 -12.98 2.54 -1.30
CA MET A 182 -13.19 3.98 -1.08
C MET A 182 -13.88 4.69 -2.24
N GLY A 183 -13.87 4.09 -3.43
CA GLY A 183 -14.38 4.71 -4.65
C GLY A 183 -13.42 5.70 -5.32
N TYR A 184 -12.23 5.93 -4.75
CA TYR A 184 -11.18 6.75 -5.34
C TYR A 184 -9.80 6.19 -5.01
N LYS A 185 -8.81 6.46 -5.87
CA LYS A 185 -7.42 6.06 -5.63
C LYS A 185 -6.77 7.01 -4.63
N PRO A 186 -6.29 6.53 -3.46
CA PRO A 186 -5.61 7.38 -2.51
C PRO A 186 -4.27 7.87 -3.06
N GLU A 187 -3.89 9.08 -2.67
CA GLU A 187 -2.58 9.65 -2.96
C GLU A 187 -1.49 8.90 -2.19
N MET A 188 -0.45 8.44 -2.89
CA MET A 188 0.60 7.59 -2.32
C MET A 188 1.31 8.23 -1.12
N GLN A 189 1.52 9.55 -1.17
CA GLN A 189 2.15 10.34 -0.11
C GLN A 189 1.31 10.42 1.17
N THR A 190 0.00 10.17 1.09
CA THR A 190 -0.90 10.18 2.24
C THR A 190 -0.97 8.83 2.96
N ILE A 191 -0.19 7.85 2.50
CA ILE A 191 -0.15 6.49 3.06
C ILE A 191 1.17 6.30 3.79
N ARG A 192 1.09 6.02 5.09
CA ARG A 192 2.23 5.59 5.90
C ARG A 192 2.39 4.08 5.78
N TRP A 193 3.51 3.64 5.23
CA TRP A 193 3.83 2.23 5.04
C TRP A 193 4.64 1.70 6.22
N VAL A 194 4.20 0.57 6.77
CA VAL A 194 4.90 -0.21 7.79
C VAL A 194 5.19 -1.58 7.18
N ILE A 195 6.44 -2.03 7.23
CA ILE A 195 6.84 -3.36 6.77
C ILE A 195 7.29 -4.14 8.00
N THR A 196 6.75 -5.35 8.20
CA THR A 196 7.21 -6.20 9.29
C THR A 196 8.53 -6.88 8.92
N VAL A 197 9.47 -6.83 9.86
CA VAL A 197 10.69 -7.63 9.82
C VAL A 197 10.62 -8.67 10.94
N PRO A 198 10.86 -9.97 10.67
CA PRO A 198 10.90 -10.99 11.70
C PRO A 198 11.96 -10.67 12.76
N ARG A 199 11.70 -11.07 14.00
CA ARG A 199 12.54 -10.72 15.16
C ARG A 199 13.79 -11.60 15.31
N HIS A 200 14.43 -12.12 14.26
CA HIS A 200 15.67 -12.92 14.41
C HIS A 200 16.71 -12.52 13.35
N LEU A 201 17.33 -11.37 13.56
CA LEU A 201 18.68 -11.05 13.08
C LEU A 201 19.52 -10.86 14.34
N GLY A 202 20.08 -11.95 14.85
CA GLY A 202 20.91 -12.00 16.05
C GLY A 202 22.01 -13.03 15.87
#